data_AF-A0A2E4EIA4-F1
#
_entry.id   AF-A0A2E4EIA4-F1
#
_cell.length_a   1.000
_cell.length_b   1.000
_cell.length_c   1.000
_cell.angle_alpha   90.00
_cell.angle_beta   90.00
_cell.angle_gamma   90.00
#
_symmetry.space_group_name_H-M   'P 1'
#
loop_
_entity.id
_entity.type
_entity.pdbx_description
1 polymer ?
#
loop_
_entity_poly.entity_id
_entity_poly.type
_entity_poly.pdbx_seq_one_letter_code
_entity_poly.pdbx_strand_id
1 'polypeptide(L)'
;MALTAQQQSIISQAAPACVVTTPKKLSPIQQMLLNDAINQEFMAEAIAEGVFYAEVIEDMSGSMNPGTVGSGDEVMPALYATLAEAQFENQGNIEEIERQKSDPNFDRDADDRWEGFVVKILWDGGDDMIFIDIASGENLGTENWREACGL
;
A
#
# COMPACT_ATOMS: atom_id res chain seq x y z
N MET A 1 -27.51 16.86 47.18
CA MET A 1 -26.48 17.64 46.48
C MET A 1 -26.68 17.42 44.99
N ALA A 2 -27.05 18.47 44.24
CA ALA A 2 -27.25 18.37 42.80
C ALA A 2 -25.90 18.52 42.09
N LEU A 3 -25.64 17.67 41.08
CA LEU A 3 -24.43 17.72 40.25
C LEU A 3 -24.38 19.04 39.47
N THR A 4 -23.18 19.58 39.25
CA THR A 4 -22.98 20.85 38.55
C THR A 4 -23.18 20.70 37.03
N ALA A 5 -23.53 21.79 36.34
CA ALA A 5 -23.76 21.79 34.89
C ALA A 5 -22.57 21.26 34.07
N GLN A 6 -21.36 21.37 34.61
CA GLN A 6 -20.13 20.84 34.00
C GLN A 6 -20.11 19.30 34.01
N GLN A 7 -20.64 18.67 35.06
CA GLN A 7 -20.74 17.21 35.20
C GLN A 7 -21.85 16.61 34.34
N GLN A 8 -22.84 17.40 33.91
CA GLN A 8 -23.86 16.96 32.96
C GLN A 8 -23.37 16.97 31.50
N SER A 9 -22.36 17.78 31.17
CA SER A 9 -21.84 17.87 29.80
C SER A 9 -21.03 16.65 29.35
N ILE A 10 -20.47 15.88 30.30
CA ILE A 10 -19.65 14.69 30.01
C ILE A 10 -20.53 13.50 29.58
N ILE A 11 -21.82 13.50 29.92
CA ILE A 11 -22.77 12.42 29.61
C ILE A 11 -23.44 12.61 28.24
N SER A 12 -23.26 13.76 27.58
CA SER A 12 -23.95 14.11 26.34
C SER A 12 -23.13 13.93 25.06
N GLN A 13 -21.91 13.38 25.13
CA GLN A 13 -21.18 13.04 23.92
C GLN A 13 -21.67 11.67 23.46
N ALA A 14 -22.69 11.70 22.58
CA ALA A 14 -23.06 10.55 21.78
C ALA A 14 -21.76 9.97 21.17
N ALA A 15 -21.53 8.67 21.40
CA ALA A 15 -20.45 7.96 20.73
C ALA A 15 -20.51 8.26 19.23
N PRO A 16 -19.37 8.46 18.55
CA PRO A 16 -19.38 8.64 17.10
C PRO A 16 -20.16 7.47 16.50
N ALA A 17 -21.16 7.79 15.69
CA ALA A 17 -22.00 6.80 15.06
C ALA A 17 -21.08 5.85 14.29
N CYS A 18 -21.03 4.58 14.72
CA CYS A 18 -20.47 3.50 13.92
C CYS A 18 -21.29 3.49 12.63
N VAL A 19 -20.73 4.04 11.56
CA VAL A 19 -21.32 3.94 10.23
C VAL A 19 -21.15 2.47 9.86
N VAL A 20 -22.16 1.66 10.14
CA VAL A 20 -22.25 0.30 9.61
C VAL A 20 -22.55 0.46 8.12
N THR A 21 -21.51 0.71 7.33
CA THR A 21 -21.58 0.55 5.89
C THR A 21 -21.86 -0.93 5.63
N THR A 22 -22.90 -1.20 4.84
CA THR A 22 -23.19 -2.53 4.31
C THR A 22 -21.88 -3.13 3.78
N PRO A 23 -21.52 -4.41 4.05
CA PRO A 23 -20.27 -4.95 3.57
C PRO A 23 -20.22 -4.80 2.05
N LYS A 24 -19.36 -3.90 1.57
CA LYS A 24 -19.13 -3.74 0.14
C LYS A 24 -18.58 -5.09 -0.30
N LYS A 25 -19.29 -5.78 -1.19
CA LYS A 25 -18.80 -7.04 -1.74
C LYS A 25 -17.46 -6.74 -2.40
N LEU A 26 -16.39 -7.35 -1.88
CA LEU A 26 -15.05 -7.17 -2.42
C LEU A 26 -15.02 -7.61 -3.88
N SER A 27 -14.32 -6.85 -4.71
CA SER A 27 -13.95 -7.33 -6.03
C SER A 27 -13.02 -8.55 -5.91
N PRO A 28 -12.90 -9.39 -6.95
CA PRO A 28 -11.99 -10.53 -6.91
C PRO A 28 -10.56 -10.15 -6.51
N ILE A 29 -10.03 -9.03 -7.02
CA ILE A 29 -8.67 -8.59 -6.72
C ILE A 29 -8.52 -8.07 -5.28
N GLN A 30 -9.52 -7.38 -4.74
CA GLN A 30 -9.54 -7.00 -3.32
C GLN A 30 -9.62 -8.22 -2.41
N GLN A 31 -10.35 -9.26 -2.81
CA GLN A 31 -10.39 -10.50 -2.06
C GLN A 31 -9.03 -11.22 -2.08
N MET A 32 -8.31 -11.16 -3.21
CA MET A 32 -6.95 -11.71 -3.32
C MET A 32 -5.98 -10.95 -2.40
N LEU A 33 -5.98 -9.61 -2.44
CA LEU A 33 -5.17 -8.79 -1.53
C LEU A 33 -5.43 -9.11 -0.07
N LEU A 34 -6.71 -9.20 0.32
CA LEU A 34 -7.09 -9.55 1.68
C LEU A 34 -6.59 -10.94 2.10
N ASN A 35 -6.63 -11.91 1.19
CA ASN A 35 -6.23 -13.29 1.49
C ASN A 35 -4.70 -13.42 1.63
N ASP A 36 -3.94 -12.65 0.86
CA ASP A 36 -2.47 -12.69 0.83
C ASP A 36 -1.81 -11.80 1.89
N ALA A 37 -2.54 -10.82 2.42
CA ALA A 37 -2.02 -9.89 3.40
C ALA A 37 -1.48 -10.57 4.67
N ILE A 38 -0.31 -10.10 5.11
CA ILE A 38 0.31 -10.47 6.39
C ILE A 38 -0.65 -10.15 7.56
N ASN A 39 -1.28 -8.97 7.51
CA ASN A 39 -2.31 -8.56 8.44
C ASN A 39 -3.62 -8.25 7.70
N GLN A 40 -4.56 -9.19 7.78
CA GLN A 40 -5.86 -9.06 7.10
C GLN A 40 -6.73 -7.93 7.66
N GLU A 41 -6.58 -7.55 8.93
CA GLU A 41 -7.37 -6.45 9.51
C GLU A 41 -6.95 -5.11 8.90
N PHE A 42 -5.63 -4.86 8.82
CA PHE A 42 -5.11 -3.66 8.17
C PHE A 42 -5.43 -3.64 6.68
N MET A 43 -5.32 -4.77 5.99
CA MET A 43 -5.68 -4.82 4.57
C MET A 43 -7.18 -4.58 4.34
N ALA A 44 -8.05 -5.08 5.22
CA ALA A 44 -9.48 -4.78 5.14
C ALA A 44 -9.77 -3.27 5.32
N GLU A 45 -9.04 -2.58 6.21
CA GLU A 45 -9.12 -1.13 6.40
C GLU A 45 -8.61 -0.38 5.15
N ALA A 46 -7.44 -0.75 4.63
CA ALA A 46 -6.87 -0.20 3.40
C ALA A 46 -7.84 -0.32 2.21
N ILE A 47 -8.49 -1.48 2.05
CA ILE A 47 -9.52 -1.72 1.03
C ILE A 47 -10.75 -0.84 1.24
N ALA A 48 -11.20 -0.68 2.48
CA ALA A 48 -12.35 0.15 2.81
C ALA A 48 -12.09 1.65 2.53
N GLU A 49 -10.87 2.11 2.80
CA GLU A 49 -10.42 3.49 2.57
C GLU A 49 -10.03 3.75 1.11
N GLY A 50 -9.70 2.70 0.36
CA GLY A 50 -9.12 2.81 -0.98
C GLY A 50 -7.71 3.39 -0.95
N VAL A 51 -6.97 3.12 0.12
CA VAL A 51 -5.64 3.66 0.40
C VAL A 51 -4.69 2.51 0.64
N PHE A 52 -3.64 2.43 -0.16
CA PHE A 52 -2.58 1.44 -0.05
C PHE A 52 -1.22 2.11 -0.13
N TYR A 53 -0.17 1.31 0.02
CA TYR A 53 1.21 1.72 -0.21
C TYR A 53 1.88 0.69 -1.11
N ALA A 54 2.84 1.14 -1.90
CA ALA A 54 3.63 0.28 -2.77
C ALA A 54 5.08 0.72 -2.73
N GLU A 55 5.99 -0.24 -2.79
CA GLU A 55 7.35 0.01 -3.24
C GLU A 55 7.32 -0.04 -4.76
N VAL A 56 7.81 1.02 -5.41
CA VAL A 56 7.76 1.18 -6.86
C VAL A 56 9.14 1.47 -7.43
N ILE A 57 9.37 1.00 -8.64
CA ILE A 57 10.50 1.41 -9.48
C ILE A 57 9.95 2.26 -10.63
N GLU A 58 10.52 3.44 -10.82
CA GLU A 58 10.21 4.30 -11.97
C GLU A 58 10.88 3.74 -13.22
N ASP A 59 10.11 3.54 -14.28
CA ASP A 59 10.67 3.09 -15.56
C ASP A 59 11.21 4.24 -16.42
N MET A 60 11.81 3.91 -17.57
CA MET A 60 12.39 4.92 -18.47
C MET A 60 11.37 5.92 -19.05
N SER A 61 10.07 5.64 -18.96
CA SER A 61 8.99 6.51 -19.41
C SER A 61 8.40 7.38 -18.28
N GLY A 62 8.85 7.17 -17.04
CA GLY A 62 8.35 7.84 -15.85
C GLY A 62 7.15 7.14 -15.21
N SER A 63 6.81 5.93 -15.67
CA SER A 63 5.72 5.11 -15.12
C SER A 63 6.18 4.42 -13.83
N MET A 64 5.25 4.25 -12.89
CA MET A 64 5.53 3.68 -11.57
C MET A 64 5.15 2.21 -11.52
N ASN A 65 6.14 1.31 -11.41
CA ASN A 65 5.90 -0.13 -11.36
C ASN A 65 5.90 -0.66 -9.93
N PRO A 66 4.76 -1.07 -9.35
CA PRO A 66 4.68 -1.64 -8.00
C PRO A 66 5.04 -3.13 -7.92
N GLY A 67 5.40 -3.76 -9.04
CA GLY A 67 5.58 -5.20 -9.14
C GLY A 67 4.27 -5.98 -9.06
N THR A 68 4.40 -7.31 -9.15
CA THR A 68 3.28 -8.26 -9.15
C THR A 68 3.45 -9.32 -8.09
N VAL A 69 2.34 -9.69 -7.44
CA VAL A 69 2.25 -10.88 -6.59
C VAL A 69 1.26 -11.86 -7.22
N GLY A 70 1.49 -13.16 -7.00
CA GLY A 70 0.65 -14.24 -7.50
C GLY A 70 1.20 -14.94 -8.74
N SER A 71 0.39 -15.78 -9.38
CA SER A 71 0.81 -16.58 -10.54
C SER A 71 -0.37 -16.97 -11.43
N GLY A 72 -0.11 -17.16 -12.74
CA GLY A 72 -1.15 -17.51 -13.70
C GLY A 72 -2.18 -16.39 -13.85
N ASP A 73 -3.46 -16.75 -13.79
CA ASP A 73 -4.56 -15.78 -13.88
C ASP A 73 -4.84 -15.07 -12.53
N GLU A 74 -4.19 -15.48 -11.46
CA GLU A 74 -4.33 -14.94 -10.11
C GLU A 74 -3.14 -14.03 -9.78
N VAL A 75 -2.98 -12.96 -10.55
CA VAL A 75 -1.98 -11.91 -10.33
C VAL A 75 -2.64 -10.62 -9.85
N MET A 76 -1.92 -9.87 -9.01
CA MET A 76 -2.34 -8.61 -8.41
C MET A 76 -1.12 -7.69 -8.21
N PRO A 77 -1.31 -6.36 -8.08
CA PRO A 77 -0.21 -5.47 -7.75
C PRO A 77 0.33 -5.77 -6.35
N ALA A 78 1.64 -5.59 -6.12
CA ALA A 78 2.22 -5.72 -4.80
C ALA A 78 1.86 -4.49 -3.94
N LEU A 79 0.76 -4.60 -3.19
CA LEU A 79 0.24 -3.54 -2.35
C LEU A 79 0.30 -3.91 -0.88
N TYR A 80 0.69 -2.94 -0.08
CA TYR A 80 0.77 -3.01 1.37
C TYR A 80 -0.35 -2.20 2.00
N ALA A 81 -0.86 -2.68 3.13
CA ALA A 81 -1.94 -2.00 3.85
C ALA A 81 -1.42 -0.74 4.55
N THR A 82 -0.18 -0.77 5.02
CA THR A 82 0.42 0.31 5.80
C THR A 82 1.72 0.83 5.20
N LEU A 83 2.02 2.09 5.48
CA LEU A 83 3.31 2.69 5.11
C LEU A 83 4.50 1.92 5.71
N ALA A 84 4.33 1.44 6.95
CA ALA A 84 5.39 0.73 7.65
C ALA A 84 5.75 -0.60 6.97
N GLU A 85 4.76 -1.34 6.47
CA GLU A 85 4.97 -2.57 5.69
C GLU A 85 5.75 -2.28 4.40
N ALA A 86 5.32 -1.29 3.62
CA ALA A 86 6.00 -0.94 2.38
C ALA A 86 7.44 -0.44 2.62
N GLN A 87 7.66 0.33 3.69
CA GLN A 87 9.01 0.78 4.08
C GLN A 87 9.90 -0.36 4.55
N PHE A 88 9.33 -1.35 5.26
CA PHE A 88 10.07 -2.53 5.68
C PHE A 88 10.54 -3.36 4.49
N GLU A 89 9.66 -3.58 3.50
CA GLU A 89 10.01 -4.31 2.27
C GLU A 89 11.06 -3.55 1.44
N ASN A 90 10.87 -2.24 1.24
CA ASN A 90 11.85 -1.42 0.53
C ASN A 90 13.23 -1.45 1.20
N GLN A 91 13.27 -1.38 2.54
CA GLN A 91 14.50 -1.50 3.32
C GLN A 91 15.14 -2.88 3.16
N GLY A 92 14.33 -3.95 3.12
CA GLY A 92 14.81 -5.31 2.85
C GLY A 92 15.47 -5.43 1.47
N ASN A 93 14.91 -4.82 0.44
CA ASN A 93 15.49 -4.80 -0.91
C ASN A 93 16.82 -4.03 -0.96
N ILE A 94 16.92 -2.90 -0.25
CA ILE A 94 18.17 -2.15 -0.08
C ILE A 94 19.24 -3.02 0.59
N GLU A 95 18.90 -3.69 1.69
CA GLU A 95 19.82 -4.54 2.44
C GLU A 95 20.27 -5.76 1.63
N GLU A 96 19.38 -6.35 0.84
CA GLU A 96 19.71 -7.49 -0.03
C GLU A 96 20.68 -7.11 -1.14
N ILE A 97 20.53 -5.93 -1.76
CA ILE A 97 21.52 -5.43 -2.74
C ILE A 97 22.88 -5.22 -2.09
N GLU A 98 22.95 -4.60 -0.92
CA GLU A 98 24.21 -4.40 -0.21
C GLU A 98 24.85 -5.74 0.21
N ARG A 99 24.03 -6.73 0.61
CA ARG A 99 24.50 -8.07 0.90
C ARG A 99 25.10 -8.74 -0.35
N GLN A 100 24.42 -8.65 -1.49
CA GLN A 100 24.90 -9.23 -2.76
C GLN A 100 26.23 -8.60 -3.21
N LYS A 101 26.40 -7.29 -3.06
CA LYS A 101 27.66 -6.58 -3.37
C LYS A 101 28.84 -7.05 -2.51
N SER A 102 28.57 -7.52 -1.30
CA SER A 102 29.61 -8.03 -0.38
C SER A 102 29.94 -9.51 -0.58
N ASP A 103 29.11 -10.26 -1.32
CA ASP A 103 29.27 -11.70 -1.51
C ASP A 103 30.15 -11.99 -2.74
N PRO A 104 31.32 -12.62 -2.58
CA PRO A 104 32.22 -12.90 -3.70
C PRO A 104 31.66 -13.88 -4.74
N ASN A 105 30.50 -14.51 -4.48
CA ASN A 105 29.83 -15.40 -5.43
C ASN A 105 28.77 -14.69 -6.28
N PHE A 106 28.44 -13.42 -5.98
CA PHE A 106 27.55 -12.61 -6.79
C PHE A 106 28.38 -11.65 -7.65
N ASP A 107 28.17 -11.71 -8.97
CA ASP A 107 28.79 -10.79 -9.94
C ASP A 107 27.92 -9.53 -10.05
N ARG A 108 27.92 -8.72 -8.98
CA ARG A 108 27.16 -7.48 -8.90
C ARG A 108 28.11 -6.28 -8.86
N ASP A 109 27.81 -5.25 -9.64
CA ASP A 109 28.65 -4.07 -9.71
C ASP A 109 28.61 -3.28 -8.39
N ALA A 110 29.75 -2.70 -8.00
CA ALA A 110 29.89 -2.02 -6.71
C ALA A 110 29.05 -0.72 -6.62
N ASP A 111 28.67 -0.16 -7.76
CA ASP A 111 27.84 1.03 -7.90
C ASP A 111 26.34 0.71 -8.07
N ASP A 112 25.97 -0.57 -8.17
CA ASP A 112 24.57 -0.97 -8.12
C ASP A 112 23.93 -0.51 -6.80
N ARG A 113 22.70 -0.04 -6.91
CA ARG A 113 21.86 0.38 -5.79
C ARG A 113 20.43 -0.04 -6.05
N TRP A 114 19.66 -0.18 -4.97
CA TRP A 114 18.22 -0.21 -5.11
C TRP A 114 17.71 1.16 -5.55
N GLU A 115 16.87 1.19 -6.58
CA GLU A 115 16.26 2.42 -7.10
C GLU A 115 14.78 2.53 -6.74
N GLY A 116 14.22 1.50 -6.09
CA GLY A 116 12.85 1.51 -5.63
C GLY A 116 12.62 2.49 -4.48
N PHE A 117 11.42 3.03 -4.42
CA PHE A 117 10.97 3.93 -3.38
C PHE A 117 9.50 3.72 -3.05
N VAL A 118 9.06 4.17 -1.88
CA VAL A 118 7.69 3.94 -1.41
C VAL A 118 6.78 5.09 -1.82
N VAL A 119 5.59 4.77 -2.30
CA VAL A 119 4.51 5.72 -2.65
C VAL A 119 3.21 5.32 -1.99
N LYS A 120 2.29 6.29 -1.89
CA LYS A 120 0.89 6.03 -1.52
C LYS A 120 0.10 5.75 -2.79
N ILE A 121 -0.78 4.75 -2.75
CA ILE A 121 -1.67 4.39 -3.85
C ILE A 121 -3.11 4.70 -3.44
N LEU A 122 -3.84 5.41 -4.29
CA LEU A 122 -5.30 5.51 -4.19
C LEU A 122 -5.91 4.57 -5.22
N TRP A 123 -6.71 3.61 -4.75
CA TRP A 123 -7.30 2.61 -5.62
C TRP A 123 -8.57 2.00 -5.02
N ASP A 124 -9.59 1.80 -5.84
CA ASP A 124 -10.86 1.21 -5.42
C ASP A 124 -11.03 -0.27 -5.83
N GLY A 125 -9.98 -0.87 -6.40
CA GLY A 125 -9.99 -2.22 -6.98
C GLY A 125 -10.41 -2.27 -8.46
N GLY A 126 -10.61 -1.11 -9.10
CA GLY A 126 -10.87 -0.96 -10.53
C GLY A 126 -9.62 -1.07 -11.40
N ASP A 127 -9.68 -0.49 -12.59
CA ASP A 127 -8.59 -0.60 -13.57
C ASP A 127 -7.43 0.37 -13.27
N ASP A 128 -7.73 1.57 -12.80
CA ASP A 128 -6.73 2.64 -12.67
C ASP A 128 -6.29 2.85 -11.21
N MET A 129 -4.98 2.95 -10.99
CA MET A 129 -4.37 3.35 -9.72
C MET A 129 -3.82 4.77 -9.83
N ILE A 130 -3.90 5.52 -8.73
CA ILE A 130 -3.29 6.85 -8.62
C ILE A 130 -2.09 6.77 -7.68
N PHE A 131 -0.92 7.14 -8.17
CA PHE A 131 0.34 7.14 -7.45
C PHE A 131 0.57 8.52 -6.83
N ILE A 132 0.78 8.56 -5.52
CA ILE A 132 0.93 9.79 -4.74
C ILE A 132 2.26 9.76 -3.99
N ASP A 133 3.07 10.80 -4.16
CA ASP A 133 4.26 10.99 -3.35
C ASP A 133 3.88 11.21 -1.88
N ILE A 134 4.50 10.47 -0.97
CA ILE A 134 4.12 10.45 0.44
C ILE A 134 4.48 11.76 1.14
N ALA A 135 5.59 12.38 0.75
CA ALA A 135 6.12 13.56 1.44
C ALA A 135 5.38 14.83 1.03
N SER A 136 5.15 15.01 -0.27
CA SER A 136 4.55 16.21 -0.87
C SER A 136 3.05 16.09 -1.08
N GLY A 137 2.52 14.86 -1.22
CA GLY A 137 1.14 14.61 -1.64
C GLY A 137 0.91 14.87 -3.13
N GLU A 138 1.96 15.04 -3.92
CA GLU A 138 1.88 15.23 -5.37
C GLU A 138 1.37 13.96 -6.07
N ASN A 139 0.53 14.14 -7.09
CA ASN A 139 0.12 13.04 -7.97
C ASN A 139 1.24 12.78 -8.98
N LEU A 140 1.87 11.61 -8.86
CA LEU A 140 2.95 11.13 -9.71
C LEU A 140 2.42 10.54 -11.02
N GLY A 141 1.17 10.06 -11.04
CA GLY A 141 0.58 9.46 -12.22
C GLY A 141 -0.74 8.74 -11.94
N THR A 142 -1.46 8.45 -13.01
CA THR A 142 -2.63 7.55 -12.99
C THR A 142 -2.46 6.55 -14.12
N GLU A 143 -2.45 5.27 -13.77
CA GLU A 143 -2.11 4.20 -14.71
C GLU A 143 -3.01 3.00 -14.49
N ASN A 144 -3.27 2.25 -15.58
CA ASN A 144 -3.90 0.96 -15.45
C ASN A 144 -2.99 0.03 -14.65
N TRP A 145 -3.50 -0.63 -13.62
CA TRP A 145 -2.66 -1.41 -12.73
C TRP A 145 -1.96 -2.58 -13.43
N ARG A 146 -2.57 -3.16 -14.47
CA ARG A 146 -1.95 -4.25 -15.22
C ARG A 146 -0.76 -3.74 -16.02
N GLU A 147 -0.94 -2.61 -16.69
CA GLU A 147 0.13 -1.95 -17.45
C GLU A 147 1.28 -1.54 -16.54
N ALA A 148 0.99 -0.90 -15.40
CA ALA A 148 1.98 -0.53 -14.39
C ALA A 148 2.77 -1.75 -13.86
N CYS A 149 2.10 -2.90 -13.76
CA CYS A 149 2.70 -4.18 -13.36
C CYS A 149 3.41 -4.94 -14.51
N GLY A 150 3.36 -4.45 -15.75
CA GLY A 150 3.94 -5.12 -16.93
C GLY A 150 3.16 -6.36 -17.41
N LEU A 151 1.83 -6.38 -17.23
CA LEU A 151 0.92 -7.48 -17.58
C LEU A 151 0.12 -7.25 -18.87
#